data_AF-E5AVZ1-F1
#
_entry.id   AF-E5AVZ1-F1
#
_cell.length_a   1.000
_cell.length_b   1.000
_cell.length_c   1.000
_cell.angle_alpha   90.00
_cell.angle_beta   90.00
_cell.angle_gamma   90.00
#
_symmetry.space_group_name_H-M   'P 1'
#
loop_
_entity.id
_entity.type
_entity.pdbx_description
1 polymer ?
#
loop_
_entity_poly.entity_id
_entity_poly.type
_entity_poly.pdbx_seq_one_letter_code
_entity_poly.pdbx_strand_id
1 'polypeptide(L)'
;MAMSERTDLSHYIPRRLDDAPKFLFWELDIAGIGLMGVLAGIATGFPILGLGLGVATAFFYSKLKTGKHPGIATHLLYWFTGFPQPKELPGSHIRELNG
;
A
#
# COMPACT_ATOMS: atom_id res chain seq x y z
N MET A 1 22.48 44.22 -3.14
CA MET A 1 22.99 43.25 -4.14
C MET A 1 23.51 42.05 -3.36
N ALA A 2 22.94 40.84 -3.38
CA ALA A 2 21.70 40.31 -3.92
C ALA A 2 21.15 39.32 -2.88
N MET A 3 19.83 39.27 -2.76
CA MET A 3 19.07 38.39 -1.87
C MET A 3 19.22 36.95 -2.37
N SER A 4 19.93 36.10 -1.64
CA SER A 4 19.89 34.65 -1.89
C SER A 4 18.56 34.15 -1.35
N GLU A 5 17.58 33.94 -2.25
CA GLU A 5 16.36 33.21 -1.95
C GLU A 5 16.73 31.84 -1.40
N ARG A 6 16.51 31.62 -0.10
CA ARG A 6 16.37 30.27 0.43
C ARG A 6 15.06 29.72 -0.12
N THR A 7 15.14 28.57 -0.78
CA THR A 7 13.97 27.83 -1.26
C THR A 7 12.93 27.71 -0.16
N ASP A 8 11.74 28.25 -0.40
CA ASP A 8 10.63 28.18 0.52
C ASP A 8 10.07 26.75 0.55
N LEU A 9 10.36 26.03 1.64
CA LEU A 9 9.88 24.66 1.90
C LEU A 9 8.45 24.64 2.47
N SER A 10 7.69 25.74 2.35
CA SER A 10 6.41 25.98 3.03
C SER A 10 5.26 25.03 2.68
N HIS A 11 5.38 24.22 1.63
CA HIS A 11 4.34 23.27 1.19
C HIS A 11 4.71 21.78 1.31
N TYR A 12 5.56 21.45 2.27
CA TYR A 12 5.64 20.16 2.98
C TYR A 12 5.97 18.87 2.18
N ILE A 13 6.99 18.19 2.70
CA ILE A 13 7.79 17.09 2.12
C ILE A 13 7.81 15.93 3.14
N PRO A 14 7.99 14.66 2.72
CA PRO A 14 7.27 13.49 3.22
C PRO A 14 7.53 13.10 4.67
N ARG A 15 6.51 12.52 5.33
CA ARG A 15 6.53 12.23 6.78
C ARG A 15 7.41 11.05 7.16
N ARG A 16 7.40 9.97 6.36
CA ARG A 16 8.18 8.73 6.52
C ARG A 16 8.28 8.09 5.14
N LEU A 17 9.44 7.53 4.80
CA LEU A 17 9.63 6.81 3.54
C LEU A 17 8.78 5.52 3.50
N ASP A 18 8.59 4.90 4.67
CA ASP A 18 7.98 3.58 4.82
C ASP A 18 6.48 3.62 5.18
N ASP A 19 5.82 4.78 5.05
CA ASP A 19 4.39 4.85 5.32
C ASP A 19 3.62 4.01 4.28
N ALA A 20 2.65 3.22 4.76
CA ALA A 20 1.83 2.43 3.88
C ALA A 20 1.04 3.33 2.91
N PRO A 21 0.90 2.94 1.63
CA PRO A 21 0.11 3.69 0.67
C PRO A 21 -1.34 3.78 1.14
N LYS A 22 -1.98 4.94 0.94
CA LYS A 22 -3.36 5.20 1.35
C LYS A 22 -4.28 5.38 0.14
N PHE A 23 -5.51 4.91 0.27
CA PHE A 23 -6.63 5.21 -0.60
C PHE A 23 -7.70 5.95 0.21
N LEU A 24 -7.90 7.23 -0.07
CA LEU A 24 -8.71 8.13 0.76
C LEU A 24 -8.23 8.09 2.23
N PHE A 25 -9.08 7.63 3.15
CA PHE A 25 -8.78 7.53 4.57
C PHE A 25 -8.29 6.14 5.01
N TRP A 26 -8.26 5.16 4.10
CA TRP A 26 -7.85 3.79 4.38
C TRP A 26 -6.48 3.47 3.78
N GLU A 27 -5.84 2.41 4.26
CA GLU A 27 -4.66 1.85 3.61
C GLU A 27 -5.07 1.16 2.30
N LEU A 28 -4.23 1.24 1.27
CA LEU A 28 -4.52 0.80 -0.09
C LEU A 28 -4.93 -0.68 -0.16
N ASP A 29 -4.27 -1.54 0.62
CA ASP A 29 -4.57 -2.97 0.69
C ASP A 29 -5.91 -3.27 1.38
N ILE A 30 -6.22 -2.58 2.48
CA ILE A 30 -7.53 -2.68 3.17
C ILE A 30 -8.65 -2.21 2.24
N ALA A 31 -8.46 -1.06 1.59
CA ALA A 31 -9.42 -0.51 0.64
C ALA A 31 -9.60 -1.44 -0.57
N GLY A 32 -8.50 -2.02 -1.08
CA GLY A 32 -8.50 -2.98 -2.17
C GLY A 32 -9.31 -4.23 -1.85
N ILE A 33 -9.13 -4.81 -0.65
CA ILE A 33 -9.91 -5.98 -0.19
C ILE A 33 -11.40 -5.66 -0.15
N GLY A 34 -11.78 -4.51 0.44
CA GLY A 34 -13.18 -4.09 0.52
C GLY A 34 -13.79 -3.88 -0.87
N LEU A 35 -13.08 -3.19 -1.76
CA LEU A 35 -13.50 -2.92 -3.13
C LEU A 35 -13.66 -4.22 -3.94
N MET A 36 -12.72 -5.16 -3.81
CA MET A 36 -12.80 -6.47 -4.47
C MET A 36 -14.05 -7.25 -4.04
N GLY A 37 -14.41 -7.20 -2.75
CA GLY A 37 -15.65 -7.82 -2.27
C GLY A 37 -16.91 -7.20 -2.87
N VAL A 38 -16.97 -5.86 -2.97
CA VAL A 38 -18.09 -5.15 -3.62
C VAL A 38 -18.18 -5.51 -5.11
N LEU A 39 -17.07 -5.47 -5.83
CA LEU A 39 -17.01 -5.81 -7.25
C LEU A 39 -17.43 -7.27 -7.51
N ALA A 40 -17.00 -8.20 -6.66
CA ALA A 40 -17.43 -9.60 -6.72
C ALA A 40 -18.94 -9.75 -6.47
N GLY A 41 -19.50 -9.00 -5.52
CA GLY A 41 -20.95 -8.98 -5.28
C GLY A 41 -21.74 -8.49 -6.48
N ILE A 42 -21.27 -7.41 -7.12
CA ILE A 42 -21.90 -6.88 -8.34
C ILE A 42 -21.80 -7.92 -9.47
N ALA A 43 -20.63 -8.51 -9.68
CA ALA A 43 -20.40 -9.50 -10.74
C ALA A 43 -21.24 -10.78 -10.59
N THR A 44 -21.56 -11.17 -9.35
CA THR A 44 -22.37 -12.36 -9.05
C THR A 44 -23.86 -12.08 -8.92
N GLY A 45 -24.30 -10.82 -9.04
CA GLY A 45 -25.70 -10.42 -8.88
C GLY A 45 -26.17 -10.26 -7.42
N PHE A 46 -25.25 -10.34 -6.45
CA PHE A 46 -25.53 -10.19 -5.02
C PHE A 46 -24.77 -9.00 -4.40
N PRO A 47 -25.09 -7.75 -4.78
CA PRO A 47 -24.31 -6.57 -4.38
C PRO A 47 -24.32 -6.34 -2.86
N ILE A 48 -25.44 -6.58 -2.18
CA ILE A 48 -25.55 -6.41 -0.73
C ILE A 48 -24.68 -7.43 0.02
N LEU A 49 -24.68 -8.69 -0.44
CA LEU A 49 -23.83 -9.72 0.15
C LEU A 49 -22.35 -9.42 -0.11
N GLY A 50 -21.98 -9.01 -1.32
CA GLY A 50 -20.59 -8.65 -1.62
C GLY A 50 -20.11 -7.44 -0.84
N LEU A 51 -20.96 -6.43 -0.60
CA LEU A 51 -20.64 -5.31 0.27
C LEU A 51 -20.42 -5.78 1.72
N GLY A 52 -21.35 -6.57 2.26
CA GLY A 52 -21.24 -7.10 3.62
C GLY A 52 -19.98 -7.95 3.83
N LEU A 53 -19.72 -8.87 2.90
CA LEU A 53 -18.53 -9.73 2.92
C LEU A 53 -17.25 -8.92 2.70
N GLY A 54 -17.23 -7.98 1.75
CA GLY A 54 -16.07 -7.14 1.48
C GLY A 54 -15.66 -6.31 2.69
N VAL A 55 -16.63 -5.66 3.35
CA VAL A 55 -16.39 -4.91 4.59
C VAL A 55 -15.93 -5.82 5.72
N ALA A 56 -16.57 -6.99 5.91
CA ALA A 56 -16.19 -7.93 6.94
C ALA A 56 -14.75 -8.43 6.74
N THR A 57 -14.40 -8.87 5.52
CA THR A 57 -13.05 -9.34 5.19
C THR A 57 -12.02 -8.22 5.37
N ALA A 58 -12.30 -6.99 4.93
CA ALA A 58 -11.41 -5.85 5.14
C ALA A 58 -11.20 -5.54 6.64
N PHE A 59 -12.25 -5.63 7.45
CA PHE A 59 -12.17 -5.45 8.89
C PHE A 59 -11.31 -6.52 9.57
N PHE A 60 -11.57 -7.81 9.29
CA PHE A 60 -10.75 -8.89 9.85
C PHE A 60 -9.29 -8.79 9.39
N TYR A 61 -9.05 -8.43 8.13
CA TYR A 61 -7.71 -8.18 7.62
C TYR A 61 -7.01 -7.04 8.37
N SER A 62 -7.69 -5.92 8.63
CA SER A 62 -7.12 -4.80 9.41
C SER A 62 -6.73 -5.22 10.83
N LYS A 63 -7.52 -6.09 11.46
CA LYS A 63 -7.22 -6.67 12.78
C LYS A 63 -5.97 -7.55 12.73
N LEU A 64 -5.85 -8.42 11.72
CA LEU A 64 -4.68 -9.29 11.53
C LEU A 64 -3.40 -8.49 11.20
N LYS A 65 -3.56 -7.38 10.47
CA LYS A 65 -2.48 -6.46 10.10
C LYS A 65 -1.98 -5.62 11.28
N THR A 66 -2.79 -5.43 12.32
CA THR A 66 -2.43 -4.58 13.47
C THR A 66 -1.15 -5.10 14.14
N GLY A 67 -0.17 -4.20 14.34
CA GLY A 67 1.13 -4.54 14.95
C GLY A 67 2.14 -5.17 13.99
N LYS A 68 1.84 -5.26 12.68
CA LYS A 68 2.77 -5.69 11.64
C LYS A 68 3.41 -4.50 10.93
N HIS A 69 4.51 -4.76 10.20
CA HIS A 69 5.21 -3.74 9.43
C HIS A 69 4.27 -3.07 8.40
N PRO A 70 4.34 -1.74 8.21
CA PRO A 70 3.64 -1.06 7.13
C PRO A 70 3.93 -1.70 5.77
N GLY A 71 2.91 -1.94 4.95
CA GLY A 71 3.10 -2.61 3.65
C GLY A 71 3.49 -4.10 3.73
N ILE A 72 3.19 -4.80 4.83
CA ILE A 72 3.37 -6.26 4.96
C ILE A 72 2.71 -7.04 3.83
N ALA A 73 1.56 -6.56 3.31
CA ALA A 73 0.87 -7.17 2.18
C ALA A 73 1.77 -7.26 0.94
N THR A 74 2.41 -6.14 0.60
CA THR A 74 3.32 -6.01 -0.54
C THR A 74 4.57 -6.87 -0.36
N HIS A 75 5.09 -6.96 0.87
CA HIS A 75 6.21 -7.83 1.20
C HIS A 75 5.87 -9.32 1.02
N LEU A 76 4.70 -9.74 1.53
CA LEU A 76 4.23 -11.12 1.36
C LEU A 76 4.02 -11.44 -0.12
N LEU A 77 3.38 -10.54 -0.87
CA LEU A 77 3.18 -10.70 -2.31
C LEU A 77 4.53 -10.87 -3.03
N TYR A 78 5.52 -10.03 -2.70
CA TYR A 78 6.86 -10.12 -3.25
C TYR A 78 7.51 -11.47 -2.93
N TRP A 79 7.40 -11.97 -1.69
CA TRP A 79 7.99 -13.27 -1.34
C TRP A 79 7.32 -14.45 -2.03
N PHE A 80 5.99 -14.45 -2.16
CA PHE A 80 5.27 -15.59 -2.75
C PHE A 80 5.24 -15.56 -4.28
N THR A 81 5.30 -14.38 -4.89
CA THR A 81 5.09 -14.22 -6.34
C THR A 81 6.26 -13.56 -7.07
N GLY A 82 7.18 -12.93 -6.35
CA GLY A 82 8.24 -12.08 -6.93
C GLY A 82 7.76 -10.70 -7.40
N PHE A 83 6.48 -10.36 -7.20
CA PHE A 83 5.88 -9.09 -7.61
C PHE A 83 5.36 -8.27 -6.42
N PRO A 84 5.44 -6.92 -6.45
CA PRO A 84 6.11 -6.11 -7.47
C PRO A 84 7.65 -6.19 -7.32
N GLN A 85 8.36 -6.26 -8.45
CA GLN A 85 9.83 -6.17 -8.42
C GLN A 85 10.22 -4.74 -8.01
N PRO A 86 11.08 -4.58 -6.99
CA PRO A 86 11.63 -3.27 -6.65
C PRO A 86 12.33 -2.65 -7.86
N LYS A 87 11.94 -1.45 -8.25
CA LYS A 87 12.52 -0.76 -9.42
C LYS A 87 13.95 -0.29 -9.16
N GLU A 88 14.21 0.19 -7.95
CA GLU A 88 15.43 0.88 -7.57
C GLU A 88 16.43 -0.02 -6.80
N LEU A 89 16.03 -1.26 -6.46
CA LEU A 89 16.92 -2.19 -5.76
C LEU A 89 17.47 -3.24 -6.74
N PRO A 90 18.78 -3.49 -6.75
CA PRO A 90 19.35 -4.57 -7.56
C PRO A 90 18.79 -5.92 -7.10
N GLY A 91 18.79 -6.89 -8.02
CA GLY A 91 18.38 -8.26 -7.70
C GLY A 91 19.17 -8.81 -6.51
N SER A 92 18.51 -9.54 -5.60
CA SER A 92 19.11 -9.99 -4.33
C SER A 92 20.38 -10.86 -4.47
N HIS A 93 20.64 -11.41 -5.65
CA HIS A 93 21.83 -12.18 -5.98
C HIS A 93 23.06 -11.31 -6.27
N ILE A 94 22.88 -10.01 -6.54
CA ILE A 94 23.95 -9.04 -6.77
C ILE A 94 24.45 -8.57 -5.40
N ARG A 95 25.67 -8.97 -5.05
CA ARG A 95 26.35 -8.61 -3.78
C ARG A 95 27.44 -7.55 -3.97
N GLU A 96 27.55 -7.01 -5.16
CA GLU A 96 28.55 -6.00 -5.51
C GLU A 96 27.91 -4.61 -5.41
N LEU A 97 28.54 -3.73 -4.63
CA LEU A 97 28.13 -2.33 -4.51
C LEU A 97 28.56 -1.60 -5.78
N ASN A 98 27.68 -1.54 -6.77
CA ASN A 98 27.88 -0.66 -7.93
C ASN A 98 27.35 0.73 -7.57
N GLY A 99 28.28 1.64 -7.26
CA GLY A 99 28.02 3.06 -7.03
C GLY A 99 27.91 3.86 -8.31
#